data_AF-B8CAH0-F1
#
_entry.id   AF-B8CAH0-F1
#
_cell.length_a   1.000
_cell.length_b   1.000
_cell.length_c   1.000
_cell.angle_alpha   90.00
_cell.angle_beta   90.00
_cell.angle_gamma   90.00
#
_symmetry.space_group_name_H-M   'P 1'
#
loop_
_entity.id
_entity.type
_entity.pdbx_description
1 polymer ?
#
loop_
_entity_poly.entity_id
_entity_poly.type
_entity_poly.pdbx_seq_one_letter_code
_entity_poly.pdbx_strand_id
1 'polypeptide(L)'
;MGRYTSVQAYADNNPSMRAVSYDQATGAAASASASEAAPSNRGPVQPEKVDNPYGSTAGAGSGEFHVYRHARAREMARWKKINEDEAEMKAEDEFQSKVAQDTQAEAEKTEKRRRKRERAKEAKRRKKNMKLGGVGGDVNDAAVGGDSADDEFDYTPIAAAELSTETVTSDMKEDATKDEEMKPSSEQGSTLQFANDGSFLEQMKKQMANNSTTT
;
A
#
# COMPACT_ATOMS: atom_id res chain seq x y z
N MET A 1 36.18 -26.59 37.95
CA MET A 1 35.08 -26.47 36.97
C MET A 1 34.35 -25.15 37.22
N GLY A 2 34.86 -24.03 36.70
CA GLY A 2 34.21 -22.72 36.84
C GLY A 2 33.23 -22.51 35.69
N ARG A 3 31.94 -22.41 35.99
CA ARG A 3 30.92 -22.08 34.98
C ARG A 3 30.81 -20.57 34.92
N TYR A 4 31.46 -19.95 33.93
CA TYR A 4 31.19 -18.55 33.59
C TYR A 4 29.78 -18.47 33.01
N THR A 5 28.85 -17.92 33.79
CA THR A 5 27.55 -17.49 33.29
C THR A 5 27.79 -16.25 32.43
N SER A 6 27.64 -16.36 31.11
CA SER A 6 27.65 -15.21 30.21
C SER A 6 26.50 -14.29 30.56
N VAL A 7 26.79 -13.11 31.10
CA VAL A 7 25.82 -12.02 31.22
C VAL A 7 25.61 -11.46 29.82
N GLN A 8 24.51 -11.84 29.18
CA GLN A 8 24.03 -11.16 27.98
C GLN A 8 23.55 -9.77 28.40
N ALA A 9 24.39 -8.75 28.16
CA ALA A 9 23.94 -7.37 28.18
C ALA A 9 22.99 -7.17 26.99
N TYR A 10 21.70 -7.06 27.27
CA TYR A 10 20.74 -6.54 26.31
C TYR A 10 21.12 -5.07 26.06
N ALA A 11 21.91 -4.82 25.03
CA ALA A 11 21.99 -3.48 24.47
C ALA A 11 20.59 -3.17 23.92
N ASP A 12 19.98 -2.08 24.40
CA ASP A 12 18.73 -1.52 23.90
C ASP A 12 18.90 -1.02 22.46
N ASN A 13 19.14 -1.93 21.52
CA ASN A 13 19.24 -1.66 20.09
C ASN A 13 17.85 -1.73 19.45
N ASN A 14 16.82 -1.20 20.11
CA ASN A 14 15.50 -1.05 19.51
C ASN A 14 15.43 0.30 18.79
N PRO A 15 15.51 0.36 17.44
CA PRO A 15 15.50 1.62 16.71
C PRO A 15 14.18 2.38 16.83
N SER A 16 13.10 1.76 17.34
CA SER A 16 11.81 2.42 17.56
C SER A 16 11.72 3.18 18.89
N MET A 17 12.62 2.92 19.85
CA MET A 17 12.73 3.68 21.08
C MET A 17 13.77 4.77 20.88
N ARG A 18 13.34 5.93 20.37
CA ARG A 18 14.22 7.10 20.20
C ARG A 18 14.67 7.56 21.59
N ALA A 19 15.90 7.27 21.99
CA ALA A 19 16.49 7.85 23.19
C ALA A 19 16.55 9.37 23.00
N VAL A 20 15.70 10.10 23.74
CA VAL A 20 15.72 11.56 23.73
C VAL A 20 17.01 11.98 24.43
N SER A 21 17.94 12.58 23.70
CA SER A 21 19.17 13.08 24.31
C SER A 21 18.85 14.23 25.27
N TYR A 22 19.68 14.39 26.31
CA TYR A 22 19.51 15.45 27.31
C TYR A 22 19.39 16.85 26.67
N ASP A 23 20.11 17.11 25.58
CA ASP A 23 20.07 18.38 24.85
C ASP A 23 18.77 18.59 24.05
N GLN A 24 18.15 17.51 23.58
CA GLN A 24 16.83 17.55 22.93
C GLN A 24 15.71 17.75 23.96
N ALA A 25 15.83 17.14 25.14
CA ALA A 25 14.87 17.29 26.23
C ALA A 25 14.90 18.68 26.87
N THR A 26 16.08 19.29 26.98
CA THR A 26 16.27 20.63 27.57
C THR A 26 16.06 21.77 26.56
N GLY A 27 15.84 21.46 25.27
CA GLY A 27 15.65 22.44 24.22
C GLY A 27 16.92 23.19 23.81
N ALA A 28 18.08 22.88 24.39
CA ALA A 28 19.36 23.50 24.05
C ALA A 28 19.81 23.18 22.61
N ALA A 29 19.43 22.01 22.07
CA ALA A 29 19.73 21.64 20.68
C ALA A 29 18.86 22.38 19.64
N ALA A 30 17.67 22.85 20.02
CA ALA A 30 16.76 23.53 19.09
C ALA A 30 17.28 24.90 18.61
N SER A 31 18.22 25.51 19.32
CA SER A 31 18.86 26.78 18.92
C SER A 31 20.13 26.61 18.07
N ALA A 32 20.69 25.40 17.95
CA ALA A 32 22.00 25.17 17.34
C ALA A 32 22.00 24.30 16.07
N SER A 33 20.99 23.45 15.84
CA SER A 33 20.97 22.55 14.66
C SER A 33 19.69 22.69 13.84
N ALA A 34 19.67 23.68 12.95
CA ALA A 34 18.65 23.88 11.92
C ALA A 34 19.08 23.31 10.55
N SER A 35 19.75 22.15 10.52
CA SER A 35 20.20 21.51 9.27
C SER A 35 19.92 20.01 9.26
N GLU A 36 19.02 19.63 8.35
CA GLU A 36 18.96 18.34 7.63
C GLU A 36 18.88 17.04 8.45
N ALA A 37 17.71 16.72 9.01
CA ALA A 37 17.21 15.34 9.10
C ALA A 37 15.77 15.28 9.64
N ALA A 38 14.84 14.82 8.78
CA ALA A 38 13.43 14.47 9.04
C ALA A 38 12.49 15.60 9.50
N PRO A 39 11.22 15.64 9.03
CA PRO A 39 10.24 16.60 9.53
C PRO A 39 9.76 16.18 10.93
N SER A 40 10.61 16.28 11.95
CA SER A 40 10.13 16.31 13.32
C SER A 40 9.56 17.70 13.61
N ASN A 41 8.43 18.01 12.95
CA ASN A 41 7.54 19.11 13.37
C ASN A 41 6.85 18.78 14.71
N ARG A 42 7.23 17.66 15.33
CA ARG A 42 7.01 17.37 16.73
C ARG A 42 8.08 18.16 17.48
N GLY A 43 7.72 19.37 17.92
CA GLY A 43 8.56 20.19 18.81
C GLY A 43 8.99 19.41 20.07
N PRO A 44 9.72 20.05 20.99
CA PRO A 44 10.23 19.38 22.19
C PRO A 44 9.10 18.62 22.90
N VAL A 45 9.36 17.35 23.23
CA VAL A 45 8.40 16.46 23.91
C VAL A 45 7.94 17.16 25.17
N GLN A 46 6.67 17.56 25.22
CA GLN A 46 6.10 18.21 26.38
C GLN A 46 5.71 17.13 27.39
N PRO A 47 6.39 17.03 28.55
CA PRO A 47 5.99 16.09 29.59
C PRO A 47 4.66 16.53 30.21
N GLU A 48 3.71 15.61 30.29
CA GLU A 48 2.44 15.82 31.00
C GLU A 48 2.71 15.84 32.50
N LYS A 49 2.88 17.04 33.07
CA LYS A 49 3.13 17.22 34.51
C LYS A 49 1.81 17.13 35.28
N VAL A 50 1.85 16.43 36.41
CA VAL A 50 0.77 16.40 37.38
C VAL A 50 1.21 17.24 38.58
N ASP A 51 0.59 18.40 38.76
CA ASP A 51 1.02 19.38 39.77
C ASP A 51 0.66 18.97 41.21
N ASN A 52 -0.38 18.15 41.40
CA ASN A 52 -0.87 17.72 42.71
C ASN A 52 -1.08 16.19 42.76
N PRO A 53 -0.01 15.39 42.95
CA PRO A 53 -0.15 13.94 43.09
C PRO A 53 -0.71 13.57 44.46
N TYR A 54 -1.76 12.74 44.47
CA TYR A 54 -2.28 12.14 45.70
C TYR A 54 -1.40 10.97 46.16
N GLY A 55 -1.42 10.66 47.46
CA GLY A 55 -0.66 9.52 47.99
C GLY A 55 -1.15 8.19 47.41
N SER A 56 -0.24 7.24 47.16
CA SER A 56 -0.56 5.97 46.48
C SER A 56 -1.56 5.09 47.24
N THR A 57 -1.77 5.33 48.54
CA THR A 57 -2.72 4.62 49.39
C THR A 57 -3.96 5.46 49.73
N ALA A 58 -4.10 6.65 49.14
CA ALA A 58 -5.28 7.48 49.32
C ALA A 58 -6.50 6.80 48.65
N GLY A 59 -7.66 6.88 49.28
CA GLY A 59 -8.91 6.38 48.70
C GLY A 59 -9.38 7.19 47.50
N ALA A 60 -10.40 6.71 46.80
CA ALA A 60 -10.98 7.43 45.66
C ALA A 60 -11.67 8.72 46.13
N GLY A 61 -11.14 9.87 45.68
CA GLY A 61 -11.75 11.18 45.89
C GLY A 61 -12.89 11.46 44.90
N SER A 62 -13.71 12.48 45.18
CA SER A 62 -14.81 12.89 44.30
C SER A 62 -14.35 13.43 42.94
N GLY A 63 -13.13 13.96 42.85
CA GLY A 63 -12.54 14.48 41.61
C GLY A 63 -11.85 13.44 40.72
N GLU A 64 -11.59 12.24 41.24
CA GLU A 64 -10.78 11.21 40.55
C GLU A 64 -11.44 10.75 39.24
N PHE A 65 -12.78 10.68 39.23
CA PHE A 65 -13.53 10.31 38.03
C PHE A 65 -13.26 11.27 36.85
N HIS A 66 -13.22 12.58 37.12
CA HIS A 66 -12.98 13.55 36.06
C HIS A 66 -11.53 13.50 35.57
N VAL A 67 -10.56 13.30 36.47
CA VAL A 67 -9.15 13.11 36.12
C VAL A 67 -9.00 11.91 35.17
N TYR A 68 -9.58 10.76 35.51
CA TYR A 68 -9.58 9.57 34.65
C TYR A 68 -10.24 9.85 33.30
N ARG A 69 -11.42 10.50 33.29
CA ARG A 69 -12.13 10.84 32.05
C ARG A 69 -11.26 11.67 31.10
N HIS A 70 -10.59 12.70 31.62
CA HIS A 70 -9.72 13.56 30.82
C HIS A 70 -8.45 12.83 30.38
N ALA A 71 -7.82 12.04 31.24
CA ALA A 71 -6.66 11.23 30.89
C ALA A 71 -6.98 10.21 29.80
N ARG A 72 -8.11 9.51 29.91
CA ARG A 72 -8.59 8.54 28.92
C ARG A 72 -8.89 9.20 27.57
N ALA A 73 -9.54 10.37 27.59
CA ALA A 73 -9.81 11.11 26.36
C ALA A 73 -8.52 11.53 25.64
N ARG A 74 -7.52 12.05 26.39
CA ARG A 74 -6.19 12.36 25.84
C ARG A 74 -5.51 11.14 25.24
N GLU A 75 -5.54 10.01 25.96
CA GLU A 75 -4.92 8.78 25.50
C GLU A 75 -5.61 8.20 24.26
N MET A 76 -6.95 8.22 24.22
CA MET A 76 -7.69 7.82 23.02
C MET A 76 -7.40 8.71 21.82
N ALA A 77 -7.32 10.02 22.00
CA ALA A 77 -6.93 10.95 20.93
C ALA A 77 -5.51 10.66 20.44
N ARG A 78 -4.58 10.33 21.35
CA ARG A 78 -3.21 9.92 21.03
C ARG A 78 -3.19 8.65 20.18
N TRP A 79 -3.91 7.60 20.59
CA TRP A 79 -3.99 6.35 19.83
C TRP A 79 -4.63 6.53 18.45
N LYS A 80 -5.70 7.33 18.35
CA LYS A 80 -6.32 7.63 17.06
C LYS A 80 -5.32 8.26 16.09
N LYS A 81 -4.60 9.29 16.55
CA LYS A 81 -3.56 9.94 15.74
C LYS A 81 -2.46 8.99 15.30
N ILE A 82 -1.98 8.13 16.20
CA ILE A 82 -0.95 7.13 15.85
C ILE A 82 -1.47 6.17 14.78
N ASN A 83 -2.69 5.67 14.93
CA ASN A 83 -3.28 4.75 13.97
C ASN A 83 -3.55 5.42 12.61
N GLU A 84 -3.96 6.68 12.60
CA GLU A 84 -4.13 7.50 11.41
C GLU A 84 -2.79 7.72 10.69
N ASP A 85 -1.77 8.18 11.41
CA ASP A 85 -0.40 8.36 10.90
C ASP A 85 0.14 7.02 10.30
N GLU A 86 -0.08 5.89 10.98
CA GLU A 86 0.32 4.56 10.49
C GLU A 86 -0.42 4.13 9.22
N ALA A 87 -1.70 4.44 9.10
CA ALA A 87 -2.48 4.14 7.91
C ALA A 87 -2.02 4.98 6.71
N GLU A 88 -1.75 6.27 6.93
CA GLU A 88 -1.21 7.17 5.90
C GLU A 88 0.17 6.72 5.42
N MET A 89 1.09 6.38 6.34
CA MET A 89 2.43 5.89 5.98
C MET A 89 2.34 4.60 5.14
N LYS A 90 1.50 3.64 5.52
CA LYS A 90 1.32 2.40 4.74
C LYS A 90 0.75 2.67 3.35
N ALA A 91 -0.23 3.56 3.24
CA ALA A 91 -0.81 3.93 1.95
C ALA A 91 0.21 4.61 1.02
N GLU A 92 1.06 5.48 1.57
CA GLU A 92 2.14 6.13 0.83
C GLU A 92 3.21 5.12 0.39
N ASP A 93 3.63 4.21 1.26
CA ASP A 93 4.60 3.14 0.93
C ASP A 93 4.05 2.22 -0.19
N GLU A 94 2.77 1.85 -0.12
CA GLU A 94 2.08 1.08 -1.16
C GLU A 94 2.00 1.85 -2.48
N PHE A 95 1.75 3.16 -2.44
CA PHE A 95 1.71 4.00 -3.63
C PHE A 95 3.10 4.11 -4.27
N GLN A 96 4.13 4.42 -3.49
CA GLN A 96 5.51 4.54 -3.97
C GLN A 96 6.02 3.23 -4.54
N SER A 97 5.72 2.10 -3.90
CA SER A 97 6.12 0.78 -4.41
C SER A 97 5.43 0.44 -5.75
N LYS A 98 4.14 0.78 -5.93
CA LYS A 98 3.44 0.62 -7.21
C LYS A 98 4.05 1.50 -8.31
N VAL A 99 4.30 2.78 -8.03
CA VAL A 99 4.94 3.69 -8.99
C VAL A 99 6.34 3.18 -9.38
N ALA A 100 7.11 2.68 -8.41
CA ALA A 100 8.42 2.10 -8.70
C ALA A 100 8.33 0.84 -9.58
N GLN A 101 7.33 -0.02 -9.37
CA GLN A 101 7.10 -1.20 -10.21
C GLN A 101 6.69 -0.82 -11.63
N ASP A 102 5.76 0.12 -11.79
CA ASP A 102 5.28 0.57 -13.10
C ASP A 102 6.38 1.24 -13.90
N THR A 103 7.16 2.13 -13.27
CA THR A 103 8.30 2.80 -13.91
C THR A 103 9.39 1.79 -14.34
N GLN A 104 9.65 0.76 -13.54
CA GLN A 104 10.56 -0.33 -13.93
C GLN A 104 10.02 -1.12 -15.13
N ALA A 105 8.74 -1.51 -15.11
CA ALA A 105 8.12 -2.26 -16.20
C ALA A 105 8.10 -1.45 -17.52
N GLU A 106 7.85 -0.15 -17.46
CA GLU A 106 7.91 0.75 -18.61
C GLU A 106 9.34 0.92 -19.13
N ALA A 107 10.32 1.06 -18.23
CA ALA A 107 11.73 1.16 -18.59
C ALA A 107 12.22 -0.13 -19.28
N GLU A 108 11.85 -1.30 -18.79
CA GLU A 108 12.19 -2.59 -19.40
C GLU A 108 11.58 -2.75 -20.81
N LYS A 109 10.30 -2.39 -20.97
CA LYS A 109 9.63 -2.39 -22.29
C LYS A 109 10.32 -1.43 -23.26
N THR A 110 10.67 -0.24 -22.77
CA THR A 110 11.35 0.80 -23.55
C THR A 110 12.75 0.36 -23.96
N GLU A 111 13.52 -0.23 -23.05
CA GLU A 111 14.87 -0.73 -23.30
C GLU A 111 14.84 -1.91 -24.29
N LYS A 112 13.88 -2.84 -24.17
CA LYS A 112 13.68 -3.93 -25.15
C LYS A 112 13.43 -3.37 -26.56
N ARG A 113 12.55 -2.36 -26.69
CA ARG A 113 12.25 -1.69 -27.97
C ARG A 113 13.47 -0.92 -28.50
N ARG A 114 14.21 -0.22 -27.63
CA ARG A 114 15.44 0.50 -27.97
C ARG A 114 16.51 -0.47 -28.49
N ARG A 115 16.76 -1.57 -27.78
CA ARG A 115 17.70 -2.63 -28.18
C ARG A 115 17.35 -3.25 -29.53
N LYS A 116 16.06 -3.51 -29.81
CA LYS A 116 15.59 -3.97 -31.14
C LYS A 116 15.94 -2.94 -32.23
N ARG A 117 15.70 -1.64 -32.01
CA ARG A 117 16.02 -0.57 -32.97
C ARG A 117 17.53 -0.39 -33.18
N GLU A 118 18.34 -0.47 -32.12
CA GLU A 118 19.80 -0.34 -32.20
C GLU A 118 20.42 -1.50 -32.99
N ARG A 119 20.00 -2.75 -32.74
CA ARG A 119 20.40 -3.92 -33.55
C ARG A 119 20.05 -3.75 -35.03
N ALA A 120 18.84 -3.26 -35.33
CA ALA A 120 18.43 -3.01 -36.72
C ALA A 120 19.25 -1.90 -37.38
N LYS A 121 19.58 -0.81 -36.66
CA LYS A 121 20.46 0.26 -37.15
C LYS A 121 21.87 -0.25 -37.42
N GLU A 122 22.43 -1.07 -36.52
CA GLU A 122 23.75 -1.66 -36.67
C GLU A 122 23.81 -2.62 -37.88
N ALA A 123 22.81 -3.49 -38.04
CA ALA A 123 22.71 -4.38 -39.20
C ALA A 123 22.66 -3.60 -40.53
N LYS A 124 21.86 -2.53 -40.59
CA LYS A 124 21.81 -1.62 -41.76
C LYS A 124 23.15 -0.94 -42.02
N ARG A 125 23.83 -0.45 -40.98
CA ARG A 125 25.17 0.16 -41.09
C ARG A 125 26.19 -0.86 -41.61
N ARG A 126 26.17 -2.09 -41.09
CA ARG A 126 27.05 -3.19 -41.55
C ARG A 126 26.80 -3.54 -43.01
N LYS A 127 25.54 -3.64 -43.46
CA LYS A 127 25.19 -3.88 -44.87
C LYS A 127 25.67 -2.75 -45.78
N LYS A 128 25.50 -1.48 -45.34
CA LYS A 128 26.01 -0.31 -46.09
C LYS A 128 27.55 -0.33 -46.20
N ASN A 129 28.26 -0.63 -45.11
CA ASN A 129 29.72 -0.70 -45.11
C ASN A 129 30.24 -1.84 -46.00
N MET A 130 29.61 -3.01 -45.98
CA MET A 130 29.95 -4.13 -46.88
C MET A 130 29.71 -3.78 -48.36
N LYS A 131 28.60 -3.08 -48.66
CA LYS A 131 28.30 -2.61 -50.03
C LYS A 131 29.30 -1.53 -50.51
N LEU A 132 29.74 -0.64 -49.62
CA LEU A 132 30.73 0.39 -49.95
C LEU A 132 32.15 -0.19 -50.15
N GLY A 133 32.47 -1.30 -49.47
CA GLY A 133 33.77 -1.98 -49.54
C GLY A 133 33.96 -2.92 -50.75
N GLY A 134 33.05 -2.92 -51.73
CA GLY A 134 33.19 -3.69 -52.97
C GLY A 134 32.96 -5.20 -52.86
N VAL A 135 32.56 -5.71 -51.68
CA VAL A 135 32.28 -7.14 -51.43
C VAL A 135 30.77 -7.33 -51.26
N GLY A 136 29.99 -7.14 -52.33
CA GLY A 136 28.53 -7.24 -52.26
C GLY A 136 27.91 -7.72 -53.56
N GLY A 137 27.92 -9.03 -53.78
CA GLY A 137 27.11 -9.67 -54.80
C GLY A 137 25.62 -9.52 -54.50
N ASP A 138 24.84 -9.29 -55.55
CA ASP A 138 23.39 -9.18 -55.55
C ASP A 138 22.78 -10.53 -55.15
N VAL A 139 22.47 -10.71 -53.87
CA VAL A 139 21.77 -11.91 -53.37
C VAL A 139 20.44 -11.47 -52.80
N ASN A 140 19.40 -11.77 -53.59
CA ASN A 140 17.97 -11.87 -53.29
C ASN A 140 17.51 -11.40 -51.89
N ASP A 141 16.73 -10.33 -51.93
CA ASP A 141 15.97 -9.72 -50.84
C ASP A 141 14.71 -10.55 -50.51
N ALA A 142 14.88 -11.78 -50.00
CA ALA A 142 13.73 -12.68 -49.74
C ALA A 142 13.79 -13.48 -48.43
N ALA A 143 14.78 -13.27 -47.56
CA ALA A 143 14.82 -13.97 -46.28
C ALA A 143 15.41 -13.08 -45.19
N VAL A 144 14.81 -13.17 -43.99
CA VAL A 144 15.09 -12.40 -42.76
C VAL A 144 14.14 -11.21 -42.56
N GLY A 145 12.84 -11.55 -42.54
CA GLY A 145 11.78 -10.79 -41.87
C GLY A 145 10.98 -11.74 -40.98
N GLY A 146 11.65 -12.40 -40.04
CA GLY A 146 11.03 -13.36 -39.11
C GLY A 146 11.34 -13.01 -37.66
N ASP A 147 10.55 -12.09 -37.10
CA ASP A 147 10.17 -12.00 -35.67
C ASP A 147 9.13 -10.87 -35.54
N SER A 148 8.02 -11.01 -36.28
CA SER A 148 6.75 -10.40 -35.87
C SER A 148 6.13 -11.42 -34.93
N ALA A 149 6.50 -11.35 -33.65
CA ALA A 149 5.63 -11.85 -32.60
C ALA A 149 4.59 -10.76 -32.42
N ASP A 150 3.49 -10.97 -33.13
CA ASP A 150 2.28 -10.17 -33.14
C ASP A 150 1.71 -10.12 -31.72
N ASP A 151 2.05 -9.06 -30.97
CA ASP A 151 1.00 -8.31 -30.29
C ASP A 151 0.50 -7.30 -31.34
N GLU A 152 -0.23 -7.82 -32.32
CA GLU A 152 -1.03 -7.03 -33.25
C GLU A 152 -2.01 -6.23 -32.39
N PHE A 153 -1.73 -4.93 -32.26
CA PHE A 153 -2.61 -3.98 -31.61
C PHE A 153 -3.82 -3.82 -32.54
N ASP A 154 -4.80 -4.70 -32.38
CA ASP A 154 -6.12 -4.58 -32.99
C ASP A 154 -6.73 -3.25 -32.52
N TYR A 155 -6.66 -2.24 -33.39
CA TYR A 155 -7.38 -1.00 -33.20
C TYR A 155 -8.87 -1.29 -33.37
N THR A 156 -9.54 -1.64 -32.28
CA THR A 156 -11.00 -1.65 -32.23
C THR A 156 -11.48 -0.19 -32.13
N PRO A 157 -12.19 0.33 -33.13
CA PRO A 157 -12.75 1.67 -33.03
C PRO A 157 -13.79 1.71 -31.90
N ILE A 158 -13.72 2.73 -31.06
CA ILE A 158 -14.55 2.92 -29.83
C ILE A 158 -16.05 2.72 -30.11
N ALA A 159 -16.53 3.02 -31.32
CA ALA A 159 -17.92 2.83 -31.73
C ALA A 159 -18.40 1.36 -31.73
N ALA A 160 -17.50 0.37 -31.81
CA ALA A 160 -17.88 -1.04 -31.78
C ALA A 160 -18.11 -1.58 -30.35
N ALA A 161 -17.62 -0.88 -29.32
CA ALA A 161 -17.79 -1.28 -27.92
C ALA A 161 -19.19 -0.94 -27.37
N GLU A 162 -19.91 -0.01 -27.99
CA GLU A 162 -21.26 0.38 -27.57
C GLU A 162 -22.37 -0.54 -28.11
N LEU A 163 -22.05 -1.48 -29.01
CA LEU A 163 -23.06 -2.35 -29.67
C LEU A 163 -23.11 -3.79 -29.10
N SER A 164 -22.29 -4.13 -28.11
CA SER A 164 -22.27 -5.49 -27.51
C SER A 164 -22.92 -5.59 -26.13
N THR A 165 -23.59 -4.54 -25.65
CA THR A 165 -24.29 -4.54 -24.37
C THR A 165 -25.82 -4.54 -24.52
N GLU A 166 -26.39 -5.31 -25.45
CA GLU A 166 -27.82 -5.60 -25.42
C GLU A 166 -28.10 -7.04 -25.89
N THR A 167 -28.05 -7.99 -24.96
CA THR A 167 -29.03 -9.08 -24.85
C THR A 167 -28.88 -9.74 -23.48
N VAL A 168 -29.86 -9.50 -22.61
CA VAL A 168 -30.48 -10.39 -21.60
C VAL A 168 -31.02 -9.52 -20.47
N THR A 169 -32.29 -9.10 -20.61
CA THR A 169 -33.25 -9.08 -19.50
C THR A 169 -34.63 -9.33 -20.08
N SER A 170 -35.10 -10.57 -19.93
CA SER A 170 -36.50 -10.94 -20.03
C SER A 170 -37.23 -10.56 -18.74
N ASP A 171 -38.45 -10.08 -18.92
CA ASP A 171 -39.61 -10.21 -18.03
C ASP A 171 -39.67 -9.38 -16.72
N MET A 172 -40.46 -8.30 -16.76
CA MET A 172 -41.77 -8.19 -16.06
C MET A 172 -42.07 -6.75 -15.60
N LYS A 173 -43.05 -6.10 -16.23
CA LYS A 173 -44.25 -5.53 -15.56
C LYS A 173 -45.05 -4.61 -16.47
N GLU A 174 -46.32 -4.98 -16.69
CA GLU A 174 -47.42 -4.03 -16.69
C GLU A 174 -48.36 -4.44 -15.56
N ASP A 175 -48.54 -3.57 -14.56
CA ASP A 175 -49.88 -3.04 -14.27
C ASP A 175 -49.78 -1.85 -13.31
N ALA A 176 -50.64 -0.87 -13.55
CA ALA A 176 -50.71 0.39 -12.83
C ALA A 176 -51.71 0.30 -11.66
N THR A 177 -51.46 1.04 -10.57
CA THR A 177 -52.36 2.09 -10.01
C THR A 177 -52.14 2.38 -8.51
N LYS A 178 -52.18 3.69 -8.21
CA LYS A 178 -52.68 4.41 -7.02
C LYS A 178 -51.88 4.50 -5.70
N ASP A 179 -51.51 5.75 -5.42
CA ASP A 179 -51.74 6.55 -4.19
C ASP A 179 -51.45 5.93 -2.80
N GLU A 180 -50.44 6.45 -2.08
CA GLU A 180 -50.64 7.24 -0.84
C GLU A 180 -49.31 7.64 -0.13
N GLU A 181 -49.33 8.88 0.37
CA GLU A 181 -48.66 9.47 1.55
C GLU A 181 -47.17 9.22 1.89
N MET A 182 -46.38 10.31 1.80
CA MET A 182 -45.06 10.46 2.43
C MET A 182 -45.19 10.67 3.96
N LYS A 183 -44.57 9.79 4.75
CA LYS A 183 -44.01 10.11 6.08
C LYS A 183 -42.60 9.51 6.22
N PRO A 184 -41.64 10.21 6.87
CA PRO A 184 -40.26 9.75 6.99
C PRO A 184 -40.03 8.96 8.28
N SER A 185 -39.43 7.78 8.19
CA SER A 185 -38.98 6.99 9.34
C SER A 185 -37.54 6.48 9.19
N SER A 186 -36.65 7.08 9.98
CA SER A 186 -35.57 6.48 10.78
C SER A 186 -34.71 5.32 10.22
N GLU A 187 -33.41 5.60 10.13
CA GLU A 187 -32.24 4.75 10.46
C GLU A 187 -32.47 3.24 10.62
N GLN A 188 -31.91 2.42 9.71
CA GLN A 188 -31.39 1.08 10.05
C GLN A 188 -30.20 0.71 9.15
N GLY A 189 -29.05 0.45 9.79
CA GLY A 189 -27.85 -0.07 9.15
C GLY A 189 -28.07 -1.47 8.59
N SER A 190 -27.49 -1.74 7.43
CA SER A 190 -27.50 -3.04 6.78
C SER A 190 -26.67 -4.05 7.58
N THR A 191 -27.30 -4.78 8.49
CA THR A 191 -26.72 -6.01 9.06
C THR A 191 -26.67 -7.07 7.96
N LEU A 192 -25.47 -7.38 7.46
CA LEU A 192 -25.23 -8.52 6.58
C LEU A 192 -25.59 -9.80 7.35
N GLN A 193 -26.73 -10.39 7.02
CA GLN A 193 -27.15 -11.69 7.51
C GLN A 193 -26.36 -12.76 6.75
N PHE A 194 -25.21 -13.17 7.28
CA PHE A 194 -24.59 -14.41 6.83
C PHE A 194 -25.45 -15.57 7.36
N ALA A 195 -26.05 -16.34 6.47
CA ALA A 195 -26.71 -17.58 6.86
C ALA A 195 -25.65 -18.49 7.51
N ASN A 196 -25.88 -18.89 8.77
CA ASN A 196 -25.02 -19.84 9.46
C ASN A 196 -25.35 -21.26 8.97
N ASP A 197 -25.07 -21.51 7.70
CA ASP A 197 -25.30 -22.79 7.02
C ASP A 197 -24.09 -23.74 7.13
N GLY A 198 -23.08 -23.36 7.92
CA GLY A 198 -21.88 -24.18 8.13
C GLY A 198 -20.92 -24.23 6.92
N SER A 199 -21.28 -23.60 5.79
CA SER A 199 -20.50 -23.64 4.55
C SER A 199 -19.08 -23.08 4.72
N PHE A 200 -18.94 -22.00 5.50
CA PHE A 200 -17.64 -21.38 5.79
C PHE A 200 -16.72 -22.29 6.59
N LEU A 201 -17.25 -23.00 7.60
CA LEU A 201 -16.45 -23.94 8.41
C LEU A 201 -15.99 -25.14 7.58
N GLU A 202 -16.82 -25.60 6.65
CA GLU A 202 -16.51 -26.71 5.77
C GLU A 202 -15.43 -26.34 4.75
N GLN A 203 -15.52 -25.11 4.20
CA GLN A 203 -14.51 -24.55 3.31
C GLN A 203 -13.16 -24.37 4.03
N MET A 204 -13.17 -23.89 5.28
CA MET A 204 -11.97 -23.75 6.10
C MET A 204 -11.33 -25.11 6.44
N LYS A 205 -12.14 -26.12 6.79
CA LYS A 205 -11.64 -27.49 7.02
C LYS A 205 -11.00 -28.08 5.77
N LYS A 206 -11.61 -27.88 4.59
CA LYS A 206 -11.05 -28.33 3.31
C LYS A 206 -9.70 -27.65 3.01
N GLN A 207 -9.59 -26.36 3.30
CA GLN A 207 -8.35 -25.60 3.12
C GLN A 207 -7.23 -26.10 4.06
N MET A 208 -7.57 -26.41 5.32
CA MET A 208 -6.63 -26.98 6.29
C MET A 208 -6.18 -28.41 5.91
N ALA A 209 -7.09 -29.24 5.41
CA ALA A 209 -6.77 -30.60 4.94
C ALA A 209 -5.84 -30.60 3.72
N ASN A 210 -6.08 -29.69 2.76
CA ASN A 210 -5.22 -29.54 1.59
C ASN A 210 -3.79 -29.13 2.00
N ASN A 211 -3.67 -28.16 2.92
CA ASN A 211 -2.35 -27.71 3.40
C ASN A 211 -1.60 -28.81 4.19
N SER A 212 -2.31 -29.67 4.92
CA SER A 212 -1.73 -30.81 5.63
C SER A 212 -1.21 -31.93 4.71
N THR A 213 -1.71 -32.02 3.48
CA THR A 213 -1.31 -33.09 2.54
C THR A 213 -0.06 -32.70 1.74
N THR A 214 0.39 -31.44 1.85
CA THR A 214 1.50 -30.88 1.06
C THR A 214 2.85 -30.84 1.81
N THR A 215 2.97 -31.59 2.90
CA THR A 215 4.20 -31.81 3.69
C THR A 215 4.45 -33.30 3.88
#